data_AF-A0A2K3K3B6-F1
#
_entry.id   AF-A0A2K3K3B6-F1
#
_cell.length_a   1.000
_cell.length_b   1.000
_cell.length_c   1.000
_cell.angle_alpha   90.00
_cell.angle_beta   90.00
_cell.angle_gamma   90.00
#
_symmetry.space_group_name_H-M   'P 1'
#
loop_
_entity.id
_entity.type
_entity.pdbx_description
1 polymer ?
#
loop_
_entity_poly.entity_id
_entity_poly.type
_entity_poly.pdbx_seq_one_letter_code
_entity_poly.pdbx_strand_id
1 'polypeptide(L)'
;MSVAIQPVSQDLGGKFSKALNRFQKEDPTFRVGLEPESGQTIISVGKPRVNFRETVTQCVDFDYLHKKQSGGQGQYAKVTGYIEPLHAGSEVKFEFENMLDGQAIPSNFMPAIE
;
A
#
# COMPACT_ATOMS: atom_id res chain seq x y z
N MET A 1 21.08 -11.78 -7.16
CA MET A 1 22.53 -12.03 -7.33
C MET A 1 23.24 -11.05 -6.42
N SER A 2 24.17 -11.51 -5.58
CA SER A 2 24.95 -10.66 -4.68
C SER A 2 26.42 -10.66 -5.09
N VAL A 3 27.07 -9.49 -5.00
CA VAL A 3 28.48 -9.30 -5.35
C VAL A 3 29.13 -8.49 -4.24
N ALA A 4 30.26 -8.96 -3.73
CA ALA A 4 31.10 -8.19 -2.83
C ALA A 4 31.99 -7.24 -3.63
N ILE A 5 32.05 -5.98 -3.22
CA ILE A 5 32.88 -4.96 -3.87
C ILE A 5 33.69 -4.17 -2.84
N GLN A 6 34.86 -3.72 -3.26
CA GLN A 6 35.78 -2.93 -2.45
C GLN A 6 36.37 -1.79 -3.28
N PRO A 7 36.53 -0.58 -2.70
CA PRO A 7 37.22 0.52 -3.39
C PRO A 7 38.71 0.20 -3.58
N VAL A 8 39.23 0.58 -4.75
CA VAL A 8 40.63 0.34 -5.15
C VAL A 8 41.63 1.17 -4.32
N SER A 9 41.20 2.32 -3.78
CA SER A 9 41.99 3.17 -2.90
C SER A 9 41.15 3.69 -1.74
N GLN A 10 41.80 3.80 -0.58
CA GLN A 10 41.19 4.23 0.68
C GLN A 10 40.70 5.70 0.63
N ASP A 11 41.38 6.55 -0.14
CA ASP A 11 41.03 7.97 -0.33
C ASP A 11 39.72 8.17 -1.12
N LEU A 12 39.25 7.14 -1.83
CA LEU A 12 38.05 7.19 -2.65
C LEU A 12 36.78 6.75 -1.90
N GLY A 13 36.89 6.31 -0.65
CA GLY A 13 35.77 5.79 0.15
C GLY A 13 34.56 6.74 0.22
N GLY A 14 34.80 8.04 0.42
CA GLY A 14 33.74 9.04 0.48
C GLY A 14 33.00 9.26 -0.85
N LYS A 15 33.70 9.17 -1.98
CA LYS A 15 33.08 9.26 -3.33
C LYS A 15 32.30 7.98 -3.67
N PHE A 16 32.83 6.84 -3.24
CA PHE A 16 32.23 5.53 -3.42
C PHE A 16 30.89 5.40 -2.68
N SER A 17 30.83 5.77 -1.38
CA SER A 17 29.58 5.74 -0.62
C SER A 17 28.52 6.71 -1.15
N LYS A 18 28.94 7.84 -1.74
CA LYS A 18 28.01 8.76 -2.44
C LYS A 18 27.43 8.13 -3.70
N ALA A 19 28.24 7.41 -4.48
CA ALA A 19 27.79 6.72 -5.68
C ALA A 19 26.77 5.60 -5.36
N LEU A 20 27.05 4.79 -4.33
CA LEU A 20 26.12 3.73 -3.89
C LEU A 20 24.76 4.27 -3.43
N ASN A 21 24.75 5.39 -2.71
CA ASN A 21 23.50 6.06 -2.33
C ASN A 21 22.74 6.63 -3.53
N ARG A 22 23.43 7.08 -4.59
CA ARG A 22 22.77 7.51 -5.82
C ARG A 22 22.11 6.31 -6.52
N PHE A 23 22.81 5.18 -6.62
CA PHE A 23 22.25 3.97 -7.22
C PHE A 23 21.05 3.40 -6.46
N GLN A 24 21.05 3.43 -5.12
CA GLN A 24 19.88 3.05 -4.33
C GLN A 24 18.65 3.93 -4.58
N LYS A 25 18.85 5.20 -4.94
CA LYS A 25 17.75 6.12 -5.26
C LYS A 25 17.22 5.91 -6.68
N GLU A 26 18.09 5.57 -7.61
CA GLU A 26 17.73 5.32 -9.01
C GLU A 26 17.07 3.95 -9.20
N ASP A 27 17.51 2.94 -8.46
CA ASP A 27 16.98 1.58 -8.53
C ASP A 27 16.51 1.08 -7.15
N PRO A 28 15.19 0.96 -6.93
CA PRO A 28 14.63 0.45 -5.67
C PRO A 28 14.94 -1.03 -5.40
N THR A 29 15.50 -1.74 -6.39
CA THR A 29 15.96 -3.13 -6.25
C THR A 29 17.42 -3.24 -5.83
N PHE A 30 18.16 -2.14 -5.88
CA PHE A 30 19.58 -2.08 -5.52
C PHE A 30 19.72 -1.93 -4.00
N ARG A 31 20.32 -2.94 -3.36
CA ARG A 31 20.54 -2.99 -1.91
C ARG A 31 22.02 -3.07 -1.60
N VAL A 32 22.44 -2.36 -0.56
CA VAL A 32 23.82 -2.33 -0.08
C VAL A 32 23.83 -2.73 1.38
N GLY A 33 24.68 -3.69 1.74
CA GLY A 33 24.92 -4.12 3.12
C GLY A 33 26.41 -4.23 3.40
N LEU A 34 26.78 -4.17 4.66
CA LEU A 34 28.15 -4.47 5.12
C LEU A 34 28.16 -5.87 5.72
N GLU A 35 29.08 -6.72 5.29
CA GLU A 35 29.26 -8.03 5.89
C GLU A 35 30.10 -7.91 7.17
N PRO A 36 29.60 -8.38 8.33
CA PRO A 36 30.24 -8.15 9.62
C PRO A 36 31.55 -8.92 9.80
N GLU A 37 31.77 -10.02 9.06
CA GLU A 37 32.98 -10.84 9.20
C GLU A 37 34.13 -10.37 8.30
N SER A 38 33.84 -10.04 7.05
CA SER A 38 34.84 -9.60 6.06
C SER A 38 35.01 -8.09 6.00
N GLY A 39 34.08 -7.32 6.58
CA GLY A 39 34.03 -5.86 6.45
C GLY A 39 33.75 -5.37 5.02
N GLN A 40 33.42 -6.29 4.09
CA GLN A 40 33.21 -5.96 2.69
C GLN A 40 31.81 -5.40 2.47
N THR A 41 31.69 -4.55 1.44
CA THR A 41 30.39 -4.02 1.01
C THR A 41 29.76 -4.99 0.02
N ILE A 42 28.61 -5.56 0.38
CA ILE A 42 27.84 -6.45 -0.48
C ILE A 42 26.73 -5.66 -1.17
N ILE A 43 26.68 -5.75 -2.50
CA ILE A 43 25.57 -5.26 -3.30
C ILE A 43 24.69 -6.43 -3.70
N SER A 44 23.38 -6.23 -3.63
CA SER A 44 22.38 -7.15 -4.18
C SER A 44 21.41 -6.41 -5.07
N VAL A 45 21.18 -6.94 -6.28
CA VAL A 45 20.12 -6.48 -7.18
C VAL A 45 19.02 -7.54 -7.21
N GLY A 46 17.83 -7.15 -6.79
CA GLY A 46 16.63 -7.98 -6.77
C GLY A 46 15.78 -7.83 -8.03
N LYS A 47 14.72 -8.64 -8.16
CA LYS A 47 13.71 -8.40 -9.20
C LYS A 47 12.85 -7.19 -8.79
N PRO A 48 12.51 -6.30 -9.73
CA PRO A 48 11.53 -5.23 -9.49
C PRO A 48 10.24 -5.82 -8.92
N ARG A 49 9.74 -5.21 -7.85
CA ARG A 49 8.42 -5.56 -7.31
C ARG A 49 7.39 -4.64 -7.96
N VAL A 50 6.49 -5.24 -8.72
CA VAL A 50 5.33 -4.52 -9.25
C VAL A 50 4.31 -4.38 -8.13
N ASN A 51 3.85 -3.16 -7.89
CA ASN A 51 2.79 -2.90 -6.93
C ASN A 51 1.44 -3.03 -7.64
N PHE A 52 0.89 -4.25 -7.66
CA PHE A 52 -0.42 -4.51 -8.26
C PHE A 52 -1.53 -3.83 -7.44
N ARG A 53 -2.56 -3.33 -8.13
CA ARG A 53 -3.79 -2.79 -7.55
C ARG A 53 -4.98 -3.48 -8.22
N GLU A 54 -6.03 -3.69 -7.45
CA GLU A 54 -7.27 -4.30 -7.92
C GLU A 54 -8.39 -3.25 -7.91
N THR A 55 -9.36 -3.38 -8.83
CA THR A 55 -10.54 -2.54 -8.91
C THR A 55 -11.70 -3.36 -9.50
N VAL A 56 -12.93 -2.97 -9.20
CA VAL A 56 -14.13 -3.57 -9.81
C VAL A 56 -14.20 -3.22 -11.29
N THR A 57 -14.83 -4.07 -12.10
CA THR A 57 -14.93 -3.84 -13.55
C THR A 57 -16.22 -3.12 -13.96
N GLN A 58 -17.27 -3.24 -13.16
CA GLN A 58 -18.60 -2.70 -13.43
C GLN A 58 -19.29 -2.34 -12.11
N CYS A 59 -20.34 -1.54 -12.20
CA CYS A 59 -21.20 -1.22 -11.06
C CYS A 59 -21.88 -2.49 -10.53
N VAL A 60 -21.89 -2.66 -9.22
CA VAL A 60 -22.50 -3.80 -8.53
C VAL A 60 -23.22 -3.34 -7.26
N ASP A 61 -24.49 -3.74 -7.14
CA ASP A 61 -25.29 -3.50 -5.95
C ASP A 61 -24.92 -4.47 -4.83
N PHE A 62 -25.02 -4.03 -3.58
CA PHE A 62 -24.87 -4.88 -2.40
C PHE A 62 -25.96 -4.62 -1.36
N ASP A 63 -26.37 -5.69 -0.68
CA ASP A 63 -27.25 -5.67 0.49
C ASP A 63 -26.60 -6.55 1.57
N TYR A 64 -26.08 -5.92 2.62
CA TYR A 64 -25.40 -6.61 3.71
C TYR A 64 -26.10 -6.38 5.05
N LEU A 65 -26.43 -7.48 5.72
CA LEU A 65 -27.02 -7.50 7.05
C LEU A 65 -26.03 -8.12 8.05
N HIS A 66 -25.52 -7.31 8.96
CA HIS A 66 -24.79 -7.77 10.13
C HIS A 66 -25.75 -7.95 11.31
N LYS A 67 -25.98 -9.19 11.73
CA LYS A 67 -26.85 -9.51 12.88
C LYS A 67 -26.17 -10.50 13.82
N LYS A 68 -25.69 -9.99 14.96
CA LYS A 68 -25.16 -10.76 16.09
C LYS A 68 -25.98 -10.48 17.35
N GLN A 69 -27.27 -10.79 17.24
CA GLN A 69 -28.20 -10.76 18.37
C GLN A 69 -29.01 -12.05 18.38
N SER A 70 -28.93 -12.79 19.49
CA SER A 70 -29.64 -14.06 19.72
C SER A 70 -30.74 -13.93 20.77
N GLY A 71 -30.80 -12.83 21.54
CA GLY A 71 -31.83 -12.58 22.55
C GLY A 71 -31.88 -11.13 23.05
N GLY A 72 -30.84 -10.68 23.77
CA GLY A 72 -30.75 -9.33 24.35
C GLY A 72 -30.08 -8.29 23.45
N GLN A 73 -29.44 -7.27 24.05
CA GLN A 73 -28.64 -6.29 23.31
C GLN A 73 -27.51 -6.99 22.55
N GLY A 74 -27.31 -6.59 21.29
CA GLY A 74 -26.33 -7.17 20.40
C GLY A 74 -26.06 -6.25 19.22
N GLN A 75 -25.23 -6.71 18.28
CA GLN A 75 -24.89 -5.92 17.10
C GLN A 75 -25.92 -6.16 16.00
N TYR A 76 -26.47 -5.08 15.46
CA TYR A 76 -27.40 -5.10 14.34
C TYR A 76 -27.13 -3.91 13.43
N ALA A 77 -26.85 -4.16 12.16
CA ALA A 77 -26.72 -3.14 11.14
C ALA A 77 -27.09 -3.72 9.78
N LYS A 78 -27.79 -2.94 8.97
CA LYS A 78 -28.06 -3.25 7.56
C LYS A 78 -27.54 -2.10 6.71
N VAL A 79 -26.75 -2.40 5.70
CA VAL A 79 -26.22 -1.41 4.74
C VAL A 79 -26.51 -1.90 3.34
N THR A 80 -27.04 -1.01 2.52
CA THR A 80 -27.38 -1.26 1.11
C THR A 80 -26.78 -0.13 0.27
N GLY A 81 -26.27 -0.46 -0.92
CA GLY A 81 -25.69 0.52 -1.82
C GLY A 81 -25.15 -0.15 -3.07
N TYR A 82 -24.27 0.56 -3.78
CA TYR A 82 -23.55 0.03 -4.93
C TYR A 82 -22.06 0.40 -4.85
N ILE A 83 -21.24 -0.37 -5.56
CA ILE A 83 -19.82 -0.09 -5.75
C ILE A 83 -19.59 -0.02 -7.26
N GLU A 84 -18.94 1.04 -7.74
CA GLU A 84 -18.65 1.22 -9.15
C GLU A 84 -17.19 1.64 -9.39
N PRO A 85 -16.63 1.34 -10.57
CA PRO A 85 -15.28 1.79 -10.90
C PRO A 85 -15.26 3.31 -11.07
N LEU A 86 -14.23 3.94 -10.51
CA LEU A 86 -13.97 5.36 -10.77
C LEU A 86 -13.71 5.59 -12.26
N HIS A 87 -14.13 6.76 -12.75
CA HIS A 87 -13.86 7.16 -14.13
C HIS A 87 -12.37 7.15 -14.45
N ALA A 88 -12.04 6.70 -15.67
CA ALA A 88 -10.68 6.72 -16.17
C ALA A 88 -10.13 8.15 -16.14
N GLY A 89 -9.09 8.37 -15.32
CA GLY A 89 -8.49 9.70 -15.12
C GLY A 89 -8.92 10.42 -13.85
N SER A 90 -9.71 9.79 -12.96
CA SER A 90 -9.96 10.34 -11.63
C SER A 90 -8.63 10.57 -10.87
N GLU A 91 -8.50 11.74 -10.24
CA GLU A 91 -7.33 12.09 -9.43
C GLU A 91 -7.31 11.34 -8.09
N VAL A 92 -8.49 10.90 -7.64
CA VAL A 92 -8.67 10.15 -6.40
C VAL A 92 -8.66 8.64 -6.66
N LYS A 93 -8.25 7.87 -5.65
CA LYS A 93 -8.20 6.39 -5.72
C LYS A 93 -9.44 5.71 -5.14
N PHE A 94 -10.22 6.46 -4.38
CA PHE A 94 -11.40 6.00 -3.64
C PHE A 94 -12.32 7.21 -3.44
N GLU A 95 -13.61 6.98 -3.58
CA GLU A 95 -14.67 7.97 -3.36
C GLU A 95 -15.82 7.27 -2.63
N PHE A 96 -16.35 7.93 -1.61
CA PHE A 96 -17.50 7.46 -0.85
C PHE A 96 -18.61 8.50 -0.97
N GLU A 97 -19.74 8.09 -1.53
CA GLU A 97 -20.93 8.93 -1.65
C GLU A 97 -22.02 8.44 -0.70
N ASN A 98 -22.52 9.35 0.13
CA ASN A 98 -23.60 9.06 1.07
C ASN A 98 -24.96 9.45 0.44
N MET A 99 -25.71 8.44 -0.01
CA MET A 99 -27.03 8.59 -0.64
C MET A 99 -28.19 8.35 0.35
N LEU A 100 -28.00 8.59 1.65
CA LEU A 100 -29.06 8.37 2.65
C LEU A 100 -30.17 9.41 2.54
N ASP A 101 -31.39 8.92 2.32
CA ASP A 101 -32.60 9.74 2.42
C ASP A 101 -32.97 9.98 3.90
N GLY A 102 -32.76 11.22 4.37
CA GLY A 102 -33.15 11.65 5.72
C GLY A 102 -32.22 11.12 6.83
N GLN A 103 -32.80 10.57 7.90
CA GLN A 103 -32.06 10.11 9.09
C GLN A 103 -32.12 8.58 9.27
N ALA A 104 -32.10 7.82 8.17
CA ALA A 104 -32.17 6.36 8.21
C ALA A 104 -31.01 5.72 8.99
N ILE A 105 -29.82 6.33 8.93
CA ILE A 105 -28.65 5.96 9.75
C ILE A 105 -28.16 7.21 10.48
N PRO A 106 -27.94 7.14 11.81
CA PRO A 106 -27.39 8.28 12.55
C PRO A 106 -26.02 8.70 12.00
N SER A 107 -25.83 10.00 11.80
CA SER A 107 -24.65 10.56 11.12
C SER A 107 -23.33 10.28 11.83
N ASN A 108 -23.37 10.05 13.15
CA ASN A 108 -22.21 9.65 13.94
C ASN A 108 -21.63 8.27 13.53
N PHE A 109 -22.37 7.46 12.77
CA PHE A 109 -21.87 6.20 12.23
C PHE A 109 -21.19 6.32 10.86
N MET A 110 -21.29 7.46 10.16
CA MET A 110 -20.75 7.60 8.80
C MET A 110 -19.24 7.35 8.73
N PRO A 111 -18.39 7.88 9.63
CA PRO A 111 -16.95 7.61 9.60
C PRO A 111 -16.57 6.16 9.91
N ALA A 112 -17.50 5.35 10.41
CA ALA A 112 -17.30 3.92 10.64
C ALA A 112 -17.83 3.06 9.48
N ILE A 113 -18.59 3.66 8.55
CA ILE A 113 -19.13 3.02 7.35
C ILE A 113 -18.21 3.28 6.14
N GLU A 114 -17.67 4.49 6.04
CA GLU A 114 -16.60 4.87 5.09
C GLU A 114 -15.30 4.09 5.37
#